data_AF-A0AAW2KLT7-F1
#
_entry.id   AF-A0AAW2KLT7-F1
#
_cell.length_a   1.000
_cell.length_b   1.000
_cell.length_c   1.000
_cell.angle_alpha   90.00
_cell.angle_beta   90.00
_cell.angle_gamma   90.00
#
_symmetry.space_group_name_H-M   'P 1'
#
loop_
_entity.id
_entity.type
_entity.pdbx_description
1 polymer ?
#
loop_
_entity_poly.entity_id
_entity_poly.type
_entity_poly.pdbx_seq_one_letter_code
_entity_poly.pdbx_strand_id
1 'polypeptide(L)'
;MPWIGLFMIGAVLMWTVNDLPAYGITSWWSIAGVMGCPICMDDTRAFHLQHGRKVCYFDCHRQLHHPYRRNKKAFMKNHVENKVARPRLKRDQILDRVANINPAVEMPLSLPNGYVSDHKWMKKSIF
;
A
#
# COMPACT_ATOMS: atom_id res chain seq x y z
N MET A 1 -51.90 13.55 24.00
CA MET A 1 -50.47 13.82 24.27
C MET A 1 -49.68 12.65 23.72
N PRO A 2 -49.13 12.72 22.49
CA PRO A 2 -48.48 11.57 21.87
C PRO A 2 -47.07 11.41 22.42
N TRP A 3 -46.73 10.19 22.82
CA TRP A 3 -45.41 9.79 23.28
C TRP A 3 -44.51 9.55 22.06
N ILE A 4 -43.78 10.56 21.62
CA ILE A 4 -42.66 10.36 20.68
C ILE A 4 -41.45 10.01 21.55
N GLY A 5 -41.22 8.71 21.74
CA GLY A 5 -39.97 8.22 22.32
C GLY A 5 -38.86 8.35 21.28
N LEU A 6 -37.85 9.17 21.55
CA LEU A 6 -36.61 9.19 20.76
C LEU A 6 -35.90 7.84 20.92
N PHE A 7 -35.69 7.12 19.81
CA PHE A 7 -34.85 5.93 19.80
C PHE A 7 -33.42 6.33 19.43
N MET A 8 -32.47 6.18 20.35
CA MET A 8 -31.05 6.43 20.07
C MET A 8 -30.40 5.18 19.49
N ILE A 9 -29.97 5.25 18.23
CA ILE A 9 -29.18 4.20 17.59
C ILE A 9 -27.70 4.53 17.75
N GLY A 10 -26.96 3.68 18.46
CA GLY A 10 -25.50 3.72 18.50
C GLY A 10 -24.92 2.81 17.40
N ALA A 11 -24.00 3.32 16.60
CA ALA A 11 -23.23 2.54 15.63
C ALA A 11 -21.78 2.37 16.12
N VAL A 12 -21.23 1.17 15.97
CA VAL A 12 -19.83 0.86 16.31
C VAL A 12 -19.11 0.38 15.04
N LEU A 13 -17.95 0.96 14.73
CA LEU A 13 -17.09 0.54 13.62
C LEU A 13 -16.20 -0.62 14.08
N MET A 14 -16.40 -1.83 13.54
CA MET A 14 -15.57 -2.99 13.90
C MET A 14 -14.33 -3.13 13.00
N TRP A 15 -14.51 -3.09 11.68
CA TRP A 15 -13.40 -3.14 10.72
C TRP A 15 -13.80 -2.53 9.37
N THR A 16 -12.82 -2.00 8.65
CA THR A 16 -12.98 -1.52 7.28
C THR A 16 -12.44 -2.56 6.29
N VAL A 17 -13.27 -3.05 5.38
CA VAL A 17 -12.81 -3.84 4.23
C VAL A 17 -12.50 -2.85 3.11
N ASN A 18 -11.21 -2.57 2.91
CA ASN A 18 -10.76 -1.69 1.83
C ASN A 18 -10.16 -2.55 0.71
N ASP A 19 -10.57 -2.27 -0.52
CA ASP A 19 -9.82 -2.73 -1.70
C ASP A 19 -8.54 -1.89 -1.87
N LEU A 20 -7.67 -2.25 -2.83
CA LEU A 20 -6.39 -1.56 -3.00
C LEU A 20 -6.55 -0.05 -3.31
N PRO A 21 -7.48 0.38 -4.20
CA PRO A 21 -7.75 1.80 -4.40
C PRO A 21 -8.24 2.53 -3.15
N ALA A 22 -9.23 1.97 -2.42
CA ALA A 22 -9.72 2.59 -1.19
C ALA A 22 -8.60 2.69 -0.16
N TYR A 23 -7.77 1.66 -0.03
CA TYR A 23 -6.64 1.68 0.90
C TYR A 23 -5.61 2.74 0.51
N GLY A 24 -5.32 2.92 -0.77
CA GLY A 24 -4.44 4.00 -1.24
C GLY A 24 -4.96 5.39 -0.84
N ILE A 25 -6.27 5.60 -0.96
CA ILE A 25 -6.91 6.86 -0.56
C ILE A 25 -6.86 7.04 0.96
N THR A 26 -7.22 6.03 1.75
CA THR A 26 -7.28 6.13 3.22
C THR A 26 -5.90 6.23 3.86
N SER A 27 -4.92 5.49 3.34
CA SER A 27 -3.52 5.63 3.75
C SER A 27 -2.86 6.87 3.16
N TRP A 28 -3.49 7.56 2.21
CA TRP A 28 -2.85 8.65 1.44
C TRP A 28 -1.55 8.21 0.74
N TRP A 29 -1.51 6.95 0.31
CA TRP A 29 -0.43 6.35 -0.46
C TRP A 29 -0.79 6.32 -1.95
N SER A 30 0.09 6.82 -2.80
CA SER A 30 -0.09 6.74 -4.25
C SER A 30 0.07 5.29 -4.72
N ILE A 31 -0.97 4.73 -5.34
CA ILE A 31 -0.99 3.36 -5.85
C ILE A 31 -0.34 3.21 -7.24
N ALA A 32 0.02 4.32 -7.89
CA ALA A 32 0.62 4.31 -9.21
C ALA A 32 2.10 3.88 -9.14
N GLY A 33 2.66 3.31 -10.22
CA GLY A 33 4.09 2.99 -10.29
C GLY A 33 4.46 1.66 -9.63
N VAL A 34 5.76 1.41 -9.44
CA VAL A 34 6.31 0.15 -8.87
C VAL A 34 5.99 -0.04 -7.40
N MET A 35 6.09 1.04 -6.61
CA MET A 35 5.78 1.06 -5.17
C MET A 35 4.26 1.21 -4.89
N GLY A 36 3.39 0.68 -5.75
CA GLY A 36 1.94 0.90 -5.61
C GLY A 36 1.29 0.15 -4.45
N CYS A 37 1.94 -0.89 -3.91
CA CYS A 37 1.41 -1.64 -2.77
C CYS A 37 1.74 -0.90 -1.46
N PRO A 38 0.74 -0.42 -0.70
CA PRO A 38 0.97 0.32 0.54
C PRO A 38 1.40 -0.58 1.72
N ILE A 39 1.28 -1.91 1.57
CA ILE A 39 1.77 -2.88 2.56
C ILE A 39 3.25 -3.18 2.33
N CYS A 40 3.62 -3.47 1.07
CA CYS A 40 5.01 -3.78 0.71
C CYS A 40 5.87 -2.52 0.64
N MET A 41 5.28 -1.38 0.25
CA MET A 41 5.93 -0.08 0.05
C MET A 41 7.16 -0.21 -0.85
N ASP A 42 8.34 0.07 -0.29
CA ASP A 42 9.67 0.01 -0.88
C ASP A 42 10.16 -1.44 -1.09
N ASP A 43 9.65 -2.42 -0.33
CA ASP A 43 10.01 -3.84 -0.47
C ASP A 43 9.07 -4.58 -1.45
N THR A 44 8.90 -4.00 -2.63
CA THR A 44 8.14 -4.59 -3.75
C THR A 44 9.10 -5.21 -4.78
N ARG A 45 8.67 -6.30 -5.42
CA ARG A 45 9.39 -6.90 -6.56
C ARG A 45 8.79 -6.49 -7.90
N ALA A 46 7.91 -5.49 -7.91
CA ALA A 46 7.32 -5.00 -9.14
C ALA A 46 8.38 -4.36 -10.01
N PHE A 47 8.22 -4.47 -11.33
CA PHE A 47 9.19 -3.96 -12.30
C PHE A 47 8.46 -3.42 -13.53
N HIS A 48 9.13 -2.57 -14.29
CA HIS A 48 8.62 -2.11 -15.58
C HIS A 48 8.94 -3.13 -16.67
N LEU A 49 7.96 -3.47 -17.49
CA LEU A 49 8.19 -4.24 -18.70
C LEU A 49 9.02 -3.40 -19.68
N GLN A 50 10.14 -3.93 -20.16
CA GLN A 50 11.09 -3.19 -21.00
C GLN A 50 10.43 -2.56 -22.24
N HIS A 51 9.57 -3.32 -22.93
CA HIS A 51 8.92 -2.88 -24.17
C HIS A 51 7.58 -2.20 -23.94
N GLY A 52 6.84 -2.60 -22.89
CA GLY A 52 5.52 -2.05 -22.61
C GLY A 52 5.53 -0.81 -21.71
N ARG A 53 6.64 -0.56 -21.00
CA ARG A 53 6.83 0.46 -19.95
C ARG A 53 5.78 0.45 -18.82
N LYS A 54 4.83 -0.49 -18.85
CA LYS A 54 3.84 -0.73 -17.80
C LYS A 54 4.50 -1.43 -16.62
N VAL A 55 4.01 -1.09 -15.43
CA VAL A 55 4.39 -1.78 -14.18
C VAL A 55 3.76 -3.17 -14.18
N CYS A 56 4.57 -4.16 -13.85
CA CYS A 56 4.15 -5.54 -13.68
C CYS A 56 4.37 -5.96 -12.23
N TYR A 57 3.34 -6.50 -11.61
CA TYR A 57 3.35 -7.06 -10.25
C TYR A 57 3.45 -8.59 -10.25
N PHE A 58 3.97 -9.16 -11.34
CA PHE A 58 4.14 -10.60 -11.48
C PHE A 58 5.02 -11.14 -10.34
N ASP A 59 4.58 -12.23 -9.73
CA ASP A 59 5.22 -12.86 -8.56
C ASP A 59 5.39 -11.99 -7.30
N CYS A 60 4.74 -10.82 -7.23
CA CYS A 60 4.73 -9.98 -6.03
C CYS A 60 3.76 -10.48 -4.95
N HIS A 61 2.65 -11.11 -5.36
CA HIS A 61 1.54 -11.50 -4.48
C HIS A 61 1.79 -12.77 -3.64
N ARG A 62 2.85 -13.54 -3.91
CA ARG A 62 2.99 -14.91 -3.40
C ARG A 62 4.02 -15.05 -2.29
N GLN A 63 3.93 -14.14 -1.31
CA GLN A 63 4.69 -14.28 -0.08
C GLN A 63 4.11 -15.33 0.90
N LEU A 64 3.09 -16.09 0.49
CA LEU A 64 2.63 -17.28 1.22
C LEU A 64 3.64 -18.43 1.06
N HIS A 65 3.90 -19.17 2.13
CA HIS A 65 4.88 -20.25 2.15
C HIS A 65 4.35 -21.47 1.38
N HIS A 66 4.57 -21.50 0.06
CA HIS A 66 4.04 -22.52 -0.84
C HIS A 66 5.15 -23.14 -1.73
N PRO A 67 5.12 -24.45 -2.04
CA PRO A 67 6.12 -25.11 -2.90
C PRO A 67 6.37 -24.44 -4.26
N TYR A 68 5.35 -23.77 -4.80
CA TYR A 68 5.41 -23.03 -6.07
C TYR A 68 6.46 -21.93 -6.12
N ARG A 69 6.94 -21.43 -4.98
CA ARG A 69 8.07 -20.48 -4.91
C ARG A 69 9.35 -20.98 -5.58
N ARG A 70 9.54 -22.30 -5.66
CA ARG A 70 10.72 -22.95 -6.25
C ARG A 70 10.53 -23.32 -7.72
N ASN A 71 9.37 -23.05 -8.30
CA ASN A 71 9.06 -23.45 -9.67
C ASN A 71 9.64 -22.45 -10.69
N LYS A 72 10.82 -22.80 -11.22
CA LYS A 72 11.56 -22.00 -12.22
C LYS A 72 10.95 -21.98 -13.63
N LYS A 73 9.89 -22.77 -13.87
CA LYS A 73 9.28 -22.97 -15.19
C LYS A 73 7.95 -22.22 -15.34
N ALA A 74 7.08 -22.28 -14.33
CA ALA A 74 5.75 -21.67 -14.38
C ALA A 74 5.72 -20.18 -14.00
N PHE A 75 6.80 -19.69 -13.38
CA PHE A 75 6.96 -18.32 -12.90
C PHE A 75 8.11 -17.62 -13.63
N MET A 76 8.65 -16.56 -13.04
CA MET A 76 9.80 -15.86 -13.62
C MET A 76 10.94 -16.85 -13.96
N LYS A 77 11.32 -16.87 -15.23
CA LYS A 77 12.21 -17.89 -15.80
C LYS A 77 13.53 -17.93 -15.02
N ASN A 78 13.92 -19.14 -14.60
CA ASN A 78 15.15 -19.39 -13.85
C ASN A 78 15.25 -18.66 -12.50
N HIS A 79 14.15 -18.14 -11.98
CA HIS A 79 14.09 -17.43 -10.71
C HIS A 79 13.43 -18.27 -9.62
N VAL A 80 13.87 -18.09 -8.37
CA VAL A 80 13.30 -18.76 -7.19
C VAL A 80 13.02 -17.72 -6.12
N GLU A 81 11.81 -17.73 -5.59
CA GLU A 81 11.36 -16.72 -4.64
C GLU A 81 11.53 -17.15 -3.17
N ASN A 82 12.69 -16.79 -2.62
CA ASN A 82 13.05 -17.10 -1.23
C ASN A 82 12.71 -15.97 -0.24
N LYS A 83 12.35 -14.76 -0.72
CA LYS A 83 12.04 -13.64 0.17
C LYS A 83 10.80 -13.94 1.04
N VAL A 84 10.91 -13.63 2.32
CA VAL A 84 9.79 -13.70 3.28
C VAL A 84 8.90 -12.48 3.09
N ALA A 85 7.63 -12.60 3.49
CA ALA A 85 6.76 -11.44 3.53
C ALA A 85 7.34 -10.37 4.45
N ARG A 86 7.28 -9.11 4.01
CA ARG A 86 7.58 -8.01 4.92
C ARG A 86 6.55 -8.05 6.05
N PRO A 87 6.97 -7.96 7.32
CA PRO A 87 6.02 -7.73 8.41
C PRO A 87 5.24 -6.43 8.14
N ARG A 88 3.95 -6.42 8.47
CA ARG A 88 3.19 -5.17 8.47
C ARG A 88 3.88 -4.18 9.41
N LEU A 89 4.08 -2.95 8.94
CA LEU A 89 4.61 -1.90 9.80
C LEU A 89 3.64 -1.65 10.95
N LYS A 90 4.21 -1.45 12.14
CA LYS A 90 3.46 -0.96 13.28
C LYS A 90 3.21 0.54 13.15
N ARG A 91 2.23 1.04 13.91
CA ARG A 91 1.81 2.45 13.88
C ARG A 91 2.97 3.43 14.14
N ASP A 92 3.79 3.16 15.15
CA ASP A 92 5.00 3.92 15.49
C ASP A 92 5.97 4.01 14.31
N GLN A 93 6.25 2.89 13.65
CA GLN A 93 7.14 2.86 12.48
C GLN A 93 6.58 3.64 11.29
N ILE A 94 5.26 3.65 11.11
CA ILE A 94 4.59 4.46 10.08
C ILE A 94 4.71 5.95 10.44
N LEU A 95 4.46 6.30 11.71
CA LEU A 95 4.58 7.67 12.20
C LEU A 95 5.99 8.22 11.98
N ASP A 96 7.03 7.46 12.30
CA ASP A 96 8.42 7.88 12.09
C ASP A 96 8.73 8.13 10.60
N ARG A 97 8.22 7.26 9.71
CA ARG A 97 8.39 7.42 8.26
C ARG A 97 7.65 8.66 7.73
N VAL A 98 6.51 8.99 8.31
CA VAL A 98 5.64 10.07 7.84
C VAL A 98 5.97 11.43 8.49
N ALA A 99 6.68 11.42 9.63
CA ALA A 99 6.99 12.61 10.42
C ALA A 99 7.66 13.73 9.60
N ASN A 100 8.61 13.36 8.74
CA ASN A 100 9.43 14.28 7.96
C ASN A 100 8.90 14.57 6.54
N ILE A 101 7.72 14.04 6.18
CA ILE A 101 7.15 14.23 4.85
C ILE A 101 6.47 15.59 4.79
N ASN A 102 6.96 16.49 3.95
CA ASN A 102 6.25 17.73 3.64
C ASN A 102 5.05 17.40 2.75
N PRO A 103 3.81 17.61 3.22
CA PRO A 103 2.62 17.22 2.47
C PRO A 103 2.50 18.10 1.22
N ALA A 104 1.98 17.53 0.13
CA ALA A 104 1.71 18.26 -1.11
C ALA A 104 0.51 19.20 -0.91
N VAL A 105 0.71 20.32 -0.22
CA VAL A 105 -0.38 21.25 0.15
C VAL A 105 -0.23 22.64 -0.43
N GLU A 106 0.92 23.01 -1.02
CA GLU A 106 1.07 24.41 -1.47
C GLU A 106 1.04 24.63 -2.99
N MET A 107 1.29 23.63 -3.83
CA MET A 107 1.03 23.72 -5.28
C MET A 107 0.66 22.36 -5.87
N PRO A 108 -0.28 22.27 -6.84
CA PRO A 108 -0.71 21.02 -7.47
C PRO A 108 0.40 20.29 -8.27
N LEU A 109 1.62 20.85 -8.32
CA LEU A 109 2.77 20.34 -9.05
C LEU A 109 3.94 19.93 -8.14
N SER A 110 3.95 20.30 -6.85
CA SER A 110 5.06 19.96 -5.94
C SER A 110 4.80 18.62 -5.28
N LEU A 111 5.55 17.59 -5.69
CA LEU A 111 5.56 16.28 -5.06
C LEU A 111 6.26 16.36 -3.69
N PRO A 112 5.86 15.54 -2.70
CA PRO A 112 6.55 15.47 -1.42
C PRO A 112 8.03 15.12 -1.60
N ASN A 113 8.88 15.61 -0.69
CA ASN A 113 10.30 15.28 -0.68
C ASN A 113 10.49 13.76 -0.63
N GLY A 114 11.32 13.18 -1.50
CA GLY A 114 11.53 11.73 -1.55
C GLY A 114 10.40 10.93 -2.23
N TYR A 115 9.42 11.61 -2.84
CA TYR A 115 8.37 10.94 -3.59
C TYR A 115 8.94 10.23 -4.82
N VAL A 116 8.53 8.97 -5.04
CA VAL A 116 9.02 8.03 -6.07
C VAL A 116 10.43 7.49 -5.83
N SER A 117 11.34 8.21 -5.17
CA SER A 117 12.65 7.67 -4.77
C SER A 117 12.55 6.78 -3.54
N ASP A 118 11.94 7.29 -2.47
CA ASP A 118 11.97 6.69 -1.13
C ASP A 118 10.59 6.25 -0.67
N HIS A 119 9.53 6.97 -1.07
CA HIS A 119 8.15 6.65 -0.70
C HIS A 119 7.11 7.16 -1.70
N LYS A 120 5.83 6.83 -1.43
CA LYS A 120 4.66 7.31 -2.20
C LYS A 120 3.56 7.96 -1.36
N TRP A 121 3.84 8.27 -0.10
CA TRP A 121 2.96 9.11 0.71
C TRP A 121 2.75 10.46 0.03
N MET A 122 1.48 10.87 -0.06
CA MET A 122 1.07 12.17 -0.58
C MET A 122 0.81 13.17 0.54
N LYS A 123 0.44 12.68 1.72
CA LYS A 123 0.11 13.47 2.92
C LYS A 123 0.55 12.73 4.17
N LYS A 124 0.57 13.45 5.29
CA LYS A 124 0.75 12.83 6.60
C LYS A 124 -0.53 12.09 7.00
N SER A 125 -0.51 10.76 6.90
CA SER A 125 -1.61 9.88 7.34
C SER A 125 -1.15 8.95 8.45
N ILE A 126 -2.08 8.65 9.35
CA ILE A 126 -1.90 7.72 10.48
C ILE A 126 -2.93 6.57 10.45
N PHE A 127 -3.72 6.49 9.37
CA PHE A 127 -4.68 5.42 9.10
C PHE A 127 -4.04 4.30 8.27
#